data_AF-A0AAU2W447-F1
#
_entry.id   AF-A0AAU2W447-F1
#
_cell.length_a   1.000
_cell.length_b   1.000
_cell.length_c   1.000
_cell.angle_alpha   90.00
_cell.angle_beta   90.00
_cell.angle_gamma   90.00
#
_symmetry.space_group_name_H-M   'P 1'
#
loop_
_entity.id
_entity.type
_entity.pdbx_description
1 polymer ?
#
loop_
_entity_poly.entity_id
_entity_poly.type
_entity_poly.pdbx_seq_one_letter_code
_entity_poly.pdbx_strand_id
1 'polypeptide(L)'
;MPFTVTGAFDDGATYAVPITGRTDRPAIGSYRAATLVELHQGEDISLSPTSPVHKVAGDDEVSVLAVLHEYTDVLEKGAEAPRHARVPGS
;
A
#
# COMPACT_ATOMS: atom_id res chain seq x y z
N MET A 1 -0.16 2.84 -12.54
CA MET A 1 -1.08 1.93 -13.28
C MET A 1 -1.72 1.12 -12.19
N PRO A 2 -3.06 1.02 -12.13
CA PRO A 2 -3.69 0.43 -10.97
C PRO A 2 -3.31 -1.04 -10.82
N PHE A 3 -2.68 -1.41 -9.70
CA PHE A 3 -2.36 -2.79 -9.38
C PHE A 3 -3.19 -3.26 -8.20
N THR A 4 -3.44 -4.57 -8.14
CA THR A 4 -4.18 -5.18 -7.04
C THR A 4 -3.23 -5.59 -5.92
N VAL A 5 -3.63 -5.30 -4.68
CA VAL A 5 -2.98 -5.80 -3.46
C VAL A 5 -3.94 -6.76 -2.79
N THR A 6 -3.44 -7.96 -2.48
CA THR A 6 -4.16 -8.95 -1.69
C THR A 6 -3.48 -9.06 -0.33
N GLY A 7 -4.28 -9.00 0.73
CA GLY A 7 -3.76 -9.11 2.10
C GLY A 7 -4.83 -9.59 3.07
N ALA A 8 -4.45 -9.63 4.35
CA ALA A 8 -5.32 -9.97 5.46
C ALA A 8 -5.18 -8.95 6.59
N PHE A 9 -6.30 -8.59 7.20
CA PHE A 9 -6.32 -7.82 8.45
C PHE A 9 -5.92 -8.71 9.64
N ASP A 10 -5.63 -8.09 10.78
CA ASP A 10 -5.28 -8.76 12.04
C ASP A 10 -6.36 -9.72 12.56
N ASP A 11 -7.63 -9.44 12.24
CA ASP A 11 -8.77 -10.31 12.51
C ASP A 11 -8.89 -11.52 11.55
N GLY A 12 -7.97 -11.64 10.59
CA GLY A 12 -7.94 -12.69 9.57
C GLY A 12 -8.84 -12.44 8.36
N ALA A 13 -9.56 -11.33 8.31
CA ALA A 13 -10.37 -10.99 7.13
C ALA A 13 -9.46 -10.67 5.93
N THR A 14 -9.65 -11.39 4.82
CA THR A 14 -8.87 -11.17 3.61
C THR A 14 -9.48 -10.08 2.74
N TYR A 15 -8.64 -9.40 1.97
CA TYR A 15 -9.04 -8.39 1.01
C TYR A 15 -8.23 -8.51 -0.28
N ALA A 16 -8.81 -8.05 -1.38
CA ALA A 16 -8.13 -7.82 -2.65
C ALA A 16 -8.60 -6.47 -3.19
N VAL A 17 -7.68 -5.49 -3.22
CA VAL A 17 -8.02 -4.10 -3.56
C VAL A 17 -7.14 -3.58 -4.67
N PRO A 18 -7.71 -3.00 -5.74
CA PRO A 18 -6.97 -2.17 -6.66
C PRO A 18 -6.53 -0.86 -5.99
N ILE A 19 -5.24 -0.56 -6.08
CA ILE A 19 -4.64 0.74 -5.73
C ILE A 19 -4.74 1.63 -6.96
N THR A 20 -5.30 2.82 -6.82
CA THR A 20 -5.72 3.61 -7.99
C THR A 20 -4.79 4.78 -8.33
N GLY A 21 -3.91 5.18 -7.40
CA GLY A 21 -3.10 6.39 -7.53
C GLY A 21 -3.94 7.68 -7.49
N ARG A 22 -5.09 7.67 -6.82
CA ARG A 22 -5.97 8.85 -6.68
C ARG A 22 -6.15 9.25 -5.23
N THR A 23 -5.88 10.53 -4.92
CA THR A 23 -6.05 11.09 -3.57
C THR A 23 -7.46 10.88 -3.01
N ASP A 24 -8.50 11.02 -3.84
CA ASP A 24 -9.90 10.89 -3.43
C ASP A 24 -10.36 9.44 -3.26
N ARG A 25 -9.59 8.48 -3.76
CA ARG A 25 -9.98 7.08 -3.78
C ARG A 25 -8.74 6.17 -3.89
N PRO A 26 -7.84 6.16 -2.90
CA PRO A 26 -6.54 5.49 -3.01
C PRO A 26 -6.66 3.98 -3.24
N ALA A 27 -7.65 3.33 -2.63
CA ALA A 27 -7.98 1.92 -2.80
C ALA A 27 -9.49 1.73 -3.03
N ILE A 28 -9.87 0.71 -3.81
CA ILE A 28 -11.27 0.36 -4.08
C ILE A 28 -11.57 -1.10 -3.76
N GLY A 29 -12.85 -1.43 -3.52
CA GLY A 29 -13.28 -2.81 -3.27
C GLY A 29 -13.22 -3.25 -1.80
N SER A 30 -12.59 -2.46 -0.92
CA SER A 30 -12.67 -2.67 0.53
C SER A 30 -12.76 -1.32 1.25
N TYR A 31 -13.85 -1.12 1.98
CA TYR A 31 -14.03 0.06 2.83
C TYR A 31 -12.93 0.15 3.90
N ARG A 32 -12.59 -0.98 4.54
CA ARG A 32 -11.57 -1.02 5.58
C ARG A 32 -10.19 -0.63 5.05
N ALA A 33 -9.80 -1.13 3.88
CA ALA A 33 -8.51 -0.78 3.28
C ALA A 33 -8.47 0.71 2.88
N ALA A 34 -9.57 1.24 2.32
CA ALA A 34 -9.67 2.67 1.99
C ALA A 34 -9.58 3.56 3.24
N THR A 35 -10.37 3.26 4.28
CA THR A 35 -10.34 3.99 5.56
C THR A 35 -8.98 3.91 6.25
N LEU A 36 -8.31 2.76 6.19
CA LEU A 36 -6.98 2.60 6.76
C LEU A 36 -5.97 3.58 6.12
N VAL A 37 -6.00 3.72 4.80
CA VAL A 37 -5.13 4.67 4.08
C VAL A 37 -5.53 6.11 4.38
N GLU A 38 -6.83 6.42 4.38
CA GLU A 38 -7.36 7.76 4.70
C GLU A 38 -6.94 8.21 6.11
N LEU A 39 -6.97 7.31 7.09
CA LEU A 39 -6.61 7.61 8.48
C LEU A 39 -5.14 8.04 8.63
N HIS A 40 -4.24 7.48 7.82
CA HIS A 40 -2.80 7.73 7.91
C HIS A 40 -2.30 8.77 6.90
N GLN A 41 -3.20 9.45 6.16
CA GLN A 41 -2.77 10.48 5.21
C GLN A 41 -2.03 11.63 5.93
N GLY A 42 -0.88 12.02 5.38
CA GLY A 42 -0.01 13.05 5.96
C GLY A 42 0.86 12.58 7.13
N GLU A 43 0.75 11.33 7.55
CA GLU A 43 1.67 10.73 8.51
C GLU A 43 2.99 10.34 7.84
N ASP A 44 4.03 10.17 8.65
CA ASP A 44 5.33 9.70 8.17
C ASP A 44 5.34 8.18 8.10
N ILE A 45 5.68 7.64 6.93
CA ILE A 45 5.79 6.21 6.68
C ILE A 45 7.14 5.84 6.10
N SER A 46 7.67 4.70 6.53
CA SER A 46 8.89 4.14 5.97
C SER A 46 8.55 3.25 4.78
N LEU A 47 9.06 3.59 3.59
CA LEU A 47 8.84 2.78 2.38
C LEU A 47 9.75 1.54 2.35
N SER A 48 10.81 1.51 3.17
CA SER A 48 11.75 0.40 3.32
C SER A 48 12.57 0.59 4.60
N PRO A 49 13.08 -0.46 5.25
CA PRO A 49 13.74 -0.38 6.56
C PRO A 49 14.88 0.65 6.67
N THR A 50 15.52 0.98 5.56
CA THR A 50 16.67 1.90 5.48
C THR A 50 16.37 3.19 4.72
N SER A 51 15.16 3.38 4.20
CA SER A 51 14.82 4.56 3.42
C SER A 51 14.39 5.72 4.31
N PRO A 52 14.58 6.98 3.86
CA PRO A 52 13.98 8.13 4.51
C PRO A 52 12.46 7.95 4.64
N VAL A 53 11.88 8.45 5.74
CA VAL A 53 10.43 8.48 5.89
C VAL A 53 9.81 9.43 4.85
N HIS A 54 8.65 9.04 4.33
CA HIS A 54 7.87 9.77 3.34
C HIS A 54 6.49 10.09 3.91
N LYS A 55 5.87 11.16 3.43
CA LYS A 55 4.49 11.47 3.80
C LYS A 55 3.52 10.57 3.05
N VAL A 56 2.59 9.96 3.78
CA VAL A 56 1.52 9.18 3.16
C VAL A 56 0.66 10.10 2.30
N ALA A 57 0.57 9.79 1.01
CA ALA A 57 -0.28 10.48 0.05
C ALA A 57 -1.14 9.45 -0.71
N GLY A 58 -2.45 9.71 -0.82
CA GLY A 58 -3.39 8.76 -1.45
C GLY A 58 -3.20 8.60 -2.97
N ASP A 59 -2.58 9.59 -3.61
CA ASP A 59 -2.14 9.54 -5.01
C ASP A 59 -0.76 8.90 -5.19
N ASP A 60 0.02 8.73 -4.11
CA ASP A 60 1.27 7.99 -4.15
C ASP A 60 1.03 6.50 -3.87
N GLU A 61 0.96 5.73 -4.95
CA GLU A 61 0.77 4.28 -4.92
C GLU A 61 1.78 3.55 -4.00
N VAL A 62 3.02 4.05 -3.86
CA VAL A 62 4.07 3.43 -3.04
C VAL A 62 3.80 3.66 -1.56
N SER A 63 3.43 4.89 -1.19
CA SER A 63 3.00 5.23 0.16
C SER A 63 1.75 4.46 0.59
N VAL A 64 0.74 4.35 -0.29
CA VAL A 64 -0.47 3.55 -0.02
C VAL A 64 -0.11 2.09 0.24
N LEU A 65 0.77 1.51 -0.59
CA LEU A 65 1.24 0.15 -0.40
C LEU A 65 2.03 -0.02 0.91
N ALA A 66 2.83 0.97 1.29
CA ALA A 66 3.56 0.95 2.55
C ALA A 66 2.61 0.94 3.76
N VAL A 67 1.53 1.73 3.73
CA VAL A 67 0.49 1.71 4.78
C VAL A 67 -0.12 0.31 4.90
N LEU A 68 -0.51 -0.28 3.77
CA LEU A 68 -1.06 -1.63 3.80
C LEU A 68 -0.06 -2.65 4.33
N HIS A 69 1.23 -2.51 4.01
CA HIS A 69 2.29 -3.37 4.53
C HIS A 69 2.53 -3.23 6.03
N GLU A 70 2.40 -2.02 6.57
CA GLU A 70 2.66 -1.73 7.98
C GLU A 70 1.51 -2.24 8.87
N TYR A 71 0.26 -2.10 8.41
CA TYR A 71 -0.92 -2.34 9.23
C TYR A 71 -1.71 -3.60 8.86
N THR A 72 -1.33 -4.31 7.80
CA THR A 72 -1.96 -5.56 7.37
C THR A 72 -0.92 -6.57 6.90
N ASP A 73 -1.30 -7.84 6.87
CA ASP A 73 -0.45 -8.88 6.28
C ASP A 73 -0.65 -8.90 4.76
N VAL A 74 0.26 -8.28 4.01
CA VAL A 74 0.22 -8.24 2.54
C VAL A 74 0.77 -9.54 1.96
N LEU A 75 -0.09 -10.30 1.30
CA LEU A 75 0.19 -11.65 0.80
C LEU A 75 0.64 -11.65 -0.68
N GLU A 76 -0.01 -10.84 -1.51
CA GLU A 76 0.29 -10.77 -2.95
C GLU A 76 0.21 -9.32 -3.46
N LYS A 77 1.12 -8.99 -4.36
CA LYS A 77 1.10 -7.76 -5.14
C LYS A 77 0.95 -8.14 -6.60
N GLY A 78 -0.02 -7.54 -7.31
CA GLY A 78 -0.22 -7.76 -8.74
C GLY A 78 1.06 -7.49 -9.54
N ALA A 79 1.19 -8.11 -10.72
CA ALA A 79 2.39 -8.07 -11.56
C ALA A 79 2.87 -6.65 -11.99
N GLU A 80 2.04 -5.63 -11.79
CA GLU A 80 2.32 -4.22 -12.07
C GLU A 80 2.56 -3.36 -10.82
N ALA A 81 2.66 -3.97 -9.63
CA ALA A 81 2.98 -3.24 -8.40
C ALA A 81 4.32 -2.49 -8.51
N PRO A 82 4.50 -1.37 -7.76
CA PRO A 82 5.68 -0.54 -7.85
C PRO A 82 6.90 -1.42 -7.58
N ARG A 83 7.71 -1.61 -8.62
CA ARG A 83 8.88 -2.47 -8.58
C ARG A 83 9.94 -1.75 -7.77
N HIS A 84 9.93 -1.88 -6.45
CA HIS A 84 11.11 -1.55 -5.65
C HIS A 84 12.28 -2.36 -6.22
N ALA A 85 13.33 -1.62 -6.58
CA ALA A 85 14.47 -2.08 -7.37
C ALA A 85 14.91 -3.51 -7.01
N ARG A 86 14.96 -4.39 -8.03
CA ARG A 86 15.87 -5.53 -7.96
C ARG A 86 17.27 -4.94 -7.78
N VAL A 87 17.84 -5.07 -6.59
CA VAL A 87 19.30 -5.06 -6.44
C VAL A 87 19.84 -6.16 -7.35
N PRO A 88 20.64 -5.86 -8.38
CA PRO A 88 21.38 -6.90 -9.08
C PRO A 88 22.43 -7.40 -8.10
N GLY A 89 22.19 -8.57 -7.53
CA GLY A 89 23.17 -9.29 -6.74
C GLY A 89 24.05 -10.14 -7.65
N SER A 90 25.36 -9.86 -7.54
CA SER A 90 26.54 -10.64 -7.96
C SER A 90 27.02 -10.50 -9.40
#